data_AF-A0A3A0DIM8-F1
#
_entry.id   AF-A0A3A0DIM8-F1
#
_cell.length_a   1.000
_cell.length_b   1.000
_cell.length_c   1.000
_cell.angle_alpha   90.00
_cell.angle_beta   90.00
_cell.angle_gamma   90.00
#
_symmetry.space_group_name_H-M   'P 1'
#
loop_
_entity.id
_entity.type
_entity.pdbx_description
1 polymer ?
#
loop_
_entity_poly.entity_id
_entity_poly.type
_entity_poly.pdbx_seq_one_letter_code
_entity_poly.pdbx_strand_id
1 'polypeptide(L)'
;MSIRSKVGVAVTSVVLAFCCAALPLAAQQKSLTRQFDPIVFDAVNTPLLLGLQIDSLTAYRYNAAGDQWIAIPFQIDKVDASGSFFGNETGPIDANDEVVFMPGDAGDRAPADKWLNDAGARQASRFELEVEDPLTPGQKAWVYLYRNVTNQPTVPGYMSYDRGASQNAGTDTVFGASYKVSHASNGLPNFTAVKQGNGAFSPNLIDRLKVRVNGVAAGLLPYSVNEQANLKFESLRFATGPVRGYRSLTDTLSVLFLNQTFSFEMQYFPYSSSIIFKNARIDSADATLYGINFIRQSLDLNENAAGMTRKFFNAQNAGGVTIDGVADNSVATGVVDNRVNWFMASQQAAGSNPMALLVLVTVPQIGNARSLYYKDDSAVDANDTGDQKSFGDFGLQVTGQRIQGQFSFDFTTFHLSDITNEAATGEQFKNWQETPVTVTALEQSVPSAVAGHGGDTPMTFGLYDAYPNPFAPQREAIRLSFSTGAAREGAQLLIYNLMGQEVMRFAGLAQLRSNAGRQEVSWDGVDRFGRAVPAGVYFYKLQAGNQVAVKKFVLVR
;
A
#
# COMPACT_ATOMS: atom_id res chain seq x y z
N MET A 1 -1.95 -11.63 -0.34
CA MET A 1 -1.54 -10.22 -0.40
C MET A 1 -1.91 -9.72 -1.78
N SER A 2 -2.93 -8.88 -1.85
CA SER A 2 -3.19 -8.13 -3.08
C SER A 2 -1.91 -7.35 -3.40
N ILE A 3 -1.42 -7.37 -4.65
CA ILE A 3 -0.25 -6.57 -5.06
C ILE A 3 -0.51 -5.06 -4.86
N ARG A 4 -1.78 -4.68 -4.61
CA ARG A 4 -2.19 -3.34 -4.17
C ARG A 4 -1.73 -3.00 -2.77
N SER A 5 -1.81 -3.94 -1.84
CA SER A 5 -1.47 -3.69 -0.43
C SER A 5 -0.05 -4.16 -0.14
N LYS A 6 0.80 -3.22 0.23
CA LYS A 6 2.16 -3.43 0.75
C LYS A 6 2.21 -3.34 2.28
N VAL A 7 1.08 -3.61 2.95
CA VAL A 7 0.94 -3.59 4.40
C VAL A 7 0.50 -4.96 4.91
N GLY A 8 1.13 -5.44 5.97
CA GLY A 8 0.78 -6.68 6.65
C GLY A 8 -0.53 -6.48 7.41
N VAL A 9 -1.45 -7.44 7.32
CA VAL A 9 -2.77 -7.33 7.94
C VAL A 9 -2.64 -7.29 9.47
N ALA A 10 -2.60 -6.08 10.01
CA ALA A 10 -2.91 -5.71 11.39
C ALA A 10 -3.29 -4.23 11.44
N VAL A 11 -4.20 -3.79 10.57
CA VAL A 11 -4.78 -2.45 10.72
C VAL A 11 -5.85 -2.51 11.80
N THR A 12 -5.40 -2.28 13.03
CA THR A 12 -6.33 -2.14 14.16
C THR A 12 -6.74 -0.67 14.21
N SER A 13 -8.00 -0.36 13.88
CA SER A 13 -8.54 0.97 14.15
C SER A 13 -8.93 1.04 15.62
N VAL A 14 -8.23 1.87 16.39
CA VAL A 14 -8.58 2.14 17.78
C VAL A 14 -9.03 3.59 17.87
N VAL A 15 -10.24 3.85 18.37
CA VAL A 15 -10.64 5.21 18.75
C VAL A 15 -10.26 5.41 20.22
N LEU A 16 -9.28 6.28 20.53
CA LEU A 16 -9.09 6.80 21.89
C LEU A 16 -9.76 8.17 22.00
N ALA A 17 -10.91 8.21 22.66
CA ALA A 17 -11.39 9.44 23.26
C ALA A 17 -10.65 9.63 24.60
N PHE A 18 -9.87 10.71 24.73
CA PHE A 18 -9.22 11.09 25.98
C PHE A 18 -10.28 11.53 27.01
N CYS A 19 -10.87 10.58 27.72
CA CYS A 19 -11.68 10.80 28.91
C CYS A 19 -11.18 9.89 30.03
N CYS A 20 -10.45 10.50 30.97
CA CYS A 20 -10.01 10.01 32.29
C CYS A 20 -9.33 8.62 32.36
N ALA A 21 -8.03 8.66 32.68
CA ALA A 21 -7.16 7.57 33.12
C ALA A 21 -6.74 6.50 32.10
N ALA A 22 -6.70 6.83 30.80
CA ALA A 22 -5.73 6.18 29.91
C ALA A 22 -4.39 6.90 30.09
N LEU A 23 -3.30 6.14 30.27
CA LEU A 23 -1.94 6.68 30.30
C LEU A 23 -1.76 7.69 29.15
N PRO A 24 -1.24 8.90 29.40
CA PRO A 24 -0.97 9.83 28.31
C PRO A 24 -0.12 9.11 27.27
N LEU A 25 -0.54 9.16 26.00
CA LEU A 25 0.26 8.63 24.90
C LEU A 25 1.62 9.34 24.97
N ALA A 26 2.66 8.60 25.35
CA ALA A 26 3.98 9.15 25.55
C ALA A 26 4.56 9.58 24.21
N ALA A 27 5.20 10.74 24.18
CA ALA A 27 6.05 11.12 23.06
C ALA A 27 7.10 10.03 22.82
N GLN A 28 7.38 9.75 21.56
CA GLN A 28 8.33 8.71 21.18
C GLN A 28 9.09 9.18 19.95
N GLN A 29 10.42 9.05 19.98
CA GLN A 29 11.23 9.34 18.80
C GLN A 29 11.03 8.26 17.74
N LYS A 30 11.03 8.67 16.47
CA LYS A 30 11.08 7.76 15.34
C LYS A 30 12.29 6.83 15.46
N SER A 31 12.04 5.53 15.35
CA SER A 31 13.07 4.48 15.32
C SER A 31 13.00 3.62 14.06
N LEU A 32 11.97 3.79 13.23
CA LEU A 32 11.82 3.08 11.95
C LEU A 32 12.95 3.42 10.98
N THR A 33 13.67 2.38 10.54
CA THR A 33 14.79 2.49 9.60
C THR A 33 14.40 2.20 8.14
N ARG A 34 13.23 1.59 7.89
CA ARG A 34 12.70 1.35 6.55
C ARG A 34 12.32 2.67 5.88
N GLN A 35 12.97 3.00 4.76
CA GLN A 35 12.80 4.28 4.07
C GLN A 35 12.24 4.16 2.65
N PHE A 36 12.64 3.11 1.93
CA PHE A 36 12.48 3.04 0.47
C PHE A 36 11.23 2.29 0.00
N ASP A 37 10.69 1.37 0.79
CA ASP A 37 9.50 0.61 0.40
C ASP A 37 8.23 1.40 0.75
N PRO A 38 7.41 1.80 -0.24
CA PRO A 38 6.22 2.60 -0.01
C PRO A 38 5.17 1.87 0.82
N ILE A 39 4.43 2.63 1.63
CA ILE A 39 3.30 2.11 2.39
C ILE A 39 2.05 2.30 1.55
N VAL A 40 1.41 1.18 1.20
CA VAL A 40 0.17 1.15 0.42
C VAL A 40 -0.82 0.21 1.09
N PHE A 41 -2.01 0.67 1.38
CA PHE A 41 -3.09 -0.18 1.90
C PHE A 41 -4.46 0.28 1.42
N ASP A 42 -5.37 -0.68 1.25
CA ASP A 42 -6.77 -0.40 0.92
C ASP A 42 -7.45 0.30 2.11
N ALA A 43 -8.21 1.36 1.84
CA ALA A 43 -8.85 2.20 2.84
C ALA A 43 -9.88 1.43 3.69
N VAL A 44 -10.45 0.33 3.20
CA VAL A 44 -11.27 -0.60 4.01
C VAL A 44 -10.55 -1.11 5.25
N ASN A 45 -9.21 -1.22 5.20
CA ASN A 45 -8.42 -1.64 6.35
C ASN A 45 -8.32 -0.52 7.40
N THR A 46 -8.58 0.74 7.03
CA THR A 46 -8.63 1.89 7.96
C THR A 46 -10.02 2.54 7.96
N PRO A 47 -11.05 1.91 8.56
CA PRO A 47 -12.43 2.43 8.55
C PRO A 47 -12.60 3.88 9.01
N LEU A 48 -11.69 4.39 9.85
CA LEU A 48 -11.69 5.78 10.32
C LEU A 48 -11.55 6.82 9.19
N LEU A 49 -11.00 6.42 8.04
CA LEU A 49 -10.83 7.30 6.89
C LEU A 49 -12.01 7.27 5.91
N LEU A 50 -12.87 6.25 6.01
CA LEU A 50 -14.00 6.08 5.08
C LEU A 50 -15.00 7.23 5.22
N GLY A 51 -15.48 7.74 4.08
CA GLY A 51 -16.43 8.85 4.02
C GLY A 51 -15.81 10.24 4.19
N LEU A 52 -14.50 10.34 4.48
CA LEU A 52 -13.81 11.63 4.52
C LEU A 52 -13.61 12.19 3.12
N GLN A 53 -13.71 13.51 2.98
CA GLN A 53 -13.37 14.19 1.72
C GLN A 53 -11.85 14.27 1.59
N ILE A 54 -11.32 13.86 0.43
CA ILE A 54 -9.86 13.77 0.20
C ILE A 54 -9.21 15.16 0.33
N ASP A 55 -9.84 16.18 -0.24
CA ASP A 55 -9.39 17.58 -0.20
C ASP A 55 -9.44 18.20 1.21
N SER A 56 -10.13 17.56 2.17
CA SER A 56 -10.13 17.99 3.57
C SER A 56 -8.88 17.56 4.33
N LEU A 57 -8.06 16.65 3.78
CA LEU A 57 -6.94 16.04 4.48
C LEU A 57 -5.61 16.71 4.15
N THR A 58 -4.78 16.89 5.17
CA THR A 58 -3.37 17.26 5.00
C THR A 58 -2.52 16.40 5.91
N ALA A 59 -1.50 15.74 5.35
CA ALA A 59 -0.60 14.88 6.08
C ALA A 59 0.59 15.66 6.65
N TYR A 60 0.95 15.36 7.88
CA TYR A 60 2.08 15.93 8.58
C TYR A 60 2.91 14.85 9.27
N ARG A 61 4.19 15.15 9.44
CA ARG A 61 5.04 14.53 10.45
C ARG A 61 5.30 15.52 11.59
N TYR A 62 5.50 14.98 12.78
CA TYR A 62 5.95 15.76 13.93
C TYR A 62 7.46 15.59 14.12
N ASN A 63 8.16 16.69 14.36
CA ASN A 63 9.57 16.70 14.74
C ASN A 63 9.67 17.19 16.18
N ALA A 64 9.97 16.29 17.10
CA ALA A 64 10.02 16.57 18.53
C ALA A 64 11.21 17.45 18.91
N ALA A 65 12.33 17.37 18.19
CA ALA A 65 13.52 18.18 18.47
C ALA A 65 13.28 19.67 18.19
N GLY A 66 12.45 19.98 17.19
CA GLY A 66 12.08 21.35 16.81
C GLY A 66 10.71 21.80 17.34
N ASP A 67 9.91 20.91 17.94
CA ASP A 67 8.49 21.13 18.26
C ASP A 67 7.68 21.62 17.03
N GLN A 68 7.89 20.95 15.89
CA GLN A 68 7.40 21.41 14.58
C GLN A 68 6.53 20.37 13.88
N TRP A 69 5.45 20.86 13.26
CA TRP A 69 4.65 20.12 12.29
C TRP A 69 5.17 20.42 10.88
N ILE A 70 5.54 19.39 10.15
CA ILE A 70 6.06 19.51 8.78
C ILE A 70 5.11 18.74 7.87
N ALA A 71 4.54 19.41 6.88
CA ALA A 71 3.65 18.75 5.92
C ALA A 71 4.44 17.79 5.03
N ILE A 72 3.86 16.66 4.69
CA ILE A 72 4.52 15.57 3.94
C ILE A 72 3.70 15.15 2.71
N PRO A 73 4.35 14.59 1.68
CA PRO A 73 3.64 14.01 0.55
C PRO A 73 2.72 12.88 1.02
N PHE A 74 1.48 12.91 0.56
CA PHE A 74 0.46 11.91 0.86
C PHE A 74 -0.52 11.84 -0.30
N GLN A 75 -1.07 10.65 -0.54
CA GLN A 75 -1.93 10.42 -1.68
C GLN A 75 -3.03 9.42 -1.33
N ILE A 76 -4.24 9.75 -1.74
CA ILE A 76 -5.35 8.79 -1.86
C ILE A 76 -5.52 8.50 -3.34
N ASP A 77 -5.44 7.23 -3.70
CA ASP A 77 -5.69 6.78 -5.05
C ASP A 77 -7.10 6.24 -5.18
N LYS A 78 -7.89 6.87 -6.05
CA LYS A 78 -9.23 6.41 -6.41
C LYS A 78 -9.11 5.15 -7.27
N VAL A 79 -9.80 4.09 -6.87
CA VAL A 79 -9.74 2.79 -7.56
C VAL A 79 -11.13 2.36 -7.94
N ASP A 80 -11.45 2.22 -9.22
CA ASP A 80 -12.82 1.87 -9.58
C ASP A 80 -13.23 0.43 -9.23
N ALA A 81 -14.52 0.12 -9.38
CA ALA A 81 -15.06 -1.21 -9.13
C ALA A 81 -14.41 -2.33 -9.98
N SER A 82 -13.82 -1.99 -11.14
CA SER A 82 -13.03 -2.93 -11.96
C SER A 82 -11.59 -3.07 -11.47
N GLY A 83 -11.18 -2.17 -10.57
CA GLY A 83 -9.84 -2.12 -10.04
C GLY A 83 -8.89 -1.16 -10.76
N SER A 84 -9.42 -0.29 -11.62
CA SER A 84 -8.61 0.65 -12.39
C SER A 84 -8.37 1.95 -11.63
N PHE A 85 -7.13 2.43 -11.65
CA PHE A 85 -6.75 3.76 -11.16
C PHE A 85 -7.07 4.88 -12.15
N PHE A 86 -7.62 4.53 -13.31
CA PHE A 86 -7.93 5.47 -14.38
C PHE A 86 -9.44 5.61 -14.61
N GLY A 87 -10.26 5.18 -13.64
CA GLY A 87 -11.70 5.43 -13.65
C GLY A 87 -12.02 6.91 -13.46
N ASN A 88 -13.30 7.27 -13.63
CA ASN A 88 -13.81 8.62 -13.37
C ASN A 88 -14.39 8.75 -11.95
N GLU A 89 -13.88 7.96 -11.00
CA GLU A 89 -14.41 7.99 -9.63
C GLU A 89 -14.08 9.31 -8.94
N THR A 90 -15.09 9.88 -8.28
CA THR A 90 -15.01 11.14 -7.56
C THR A 90 -15.77 11.02 -6.24
N GLY A 91 -15.40 11.82 -5.25
CA GLY A 91 -16.11 11.91 -3.99
C GLY A 91 -15.24 11.50 -2.80
N PRO A 92 -15.86 11.14 -1.66
CA PRO A 92 -15.13 10.78 -0.45
C PRO A 92 -14.34 9.47 -0.62
N ILE A 93 -13.48 9.21 0.37
CA ILE A 93 -12.73 7.96 0.48
C ILE A 93 -13.72 6.80 0.66
N ASP A 94 -13.62 5.79 -0.19
CA ASP A 94 -14.40 4.54 -0.11
C ASP A 94 -13.51 3.33 0.19
N ALA A 95 -14.09 2.13 0.18
CA ALA A 95 -13.42 0.91 0.65
C ALA A 95 -12.30 0.43 -0.29
N ASN A 96 -12.43 0.72 -1.58
CA ASN A 96 -11.56 0.28 -2.67
C ASN A 96 -10.38 1.23 -2.91
N ASP A 97 -10.49 2.48 -2.45
CA ASP A 97 -9.40 3.45 -2.50
C ASP A 97 -8.13 2.96 -1.77
N GLU A 98 -6.98 3.45 -2.22
CA GLU A 98 -5.68 3.14 -1.62
C GLU A 98 -5.05 4.37 -0.97
N VAL A 99 -4.53 4.17 0.25
CA VAL A 99 -3.75 5.19 0.98
C VAL A 99 -2.27 4.97 0.70
N VAL A 100 -1.55 6.03 0.33
CA VAL A 100 -0.15 5.96 -0.10
C VAL A 100 0.71 7.05 0.54
N PHE A 101 1.83 6.64 1.14
CA PHE A 101 2.88 7.54 1.63
C PHE A 101 4.22 6.82 1.80
N MET A 102 5.30 7.57 2.02
CA MET A 102 6.64 7.00 2.25
C MET A 102 6.95 6.90 3.75
N PRO A 103 7.54 5.79 4.23
CA PRO A 103 7.97 5.68 5.62
C PRO A 103 9.13 6.64 5.94
N GLY A 104 9.91 7.05 4.93
CA GLY A 104 10.94 8.08 5.06
C GLY A 104 10.38 9.42 5.56
N ASP A 105 9.14 9.75 5.22
CA ASP A 105 8.49 11.00 5.62
C ASP A 105 7.84 10.96 6.98
N ALA A 106 7.60 9.78 7.55
CA ALA A 106 7.05 9.67 8.90
C ALA A 106 8.01 10.29 9.93
N GLY A 107 7.46 10.79 11.04
CA GLY A 107 8.20 11.50 12.09
C GLY A 107 8.08 10.84 13.45
N ASP A 108 8.31 11.65 14.48
CA ASP A 108 8.15 11.29 15.89
C ASP A 108 6.67 11.22 16.27
N ARG A 109 6.39 10.55 17.38
CA ARG A 109 5.07 10.60 17.99
C ARG A 109 4.89 11.91 18.74
N ALA A 110 3.88 12.67 18.34
CA ALA A 110 3.49 13.89 19.03
C ALA A 110 2.91 13.57 20.43
N PRO A 111 3.25 14.35 21.46
CA PRO A 111 2.48 14.36 22.71
C PRO A 111 0.99 14.60 22.45
N ALA A 112 0.13 14.10 23.34
CA ALA A 112 -1.33 14.19 23.19
C ALA A 112 -1.86 15.63 23.11
N ASP A 113 -1.18 16.58 23.78
CA ASP A 113 -1.50 18.01 23.83
C ASP A 113 -0.86 18.84 22.71
N LYS A 114 0.09 18.27 21.96
CA LYS A 114 0.72 18.95 20.81
C LYS A 114 -0.14 18.81 19.58
N TRP A 115 -0.64 19.94 19.08
CA TRP A 115 -1.54 20.03 17.92
C TRP A 115 -1.08 21.11 16.96
N LEU A 116 -1.36 20.91 15.66
CA LEU A 116 -1.17 21.95 14.64
C LEU A 116 -1.85 23.24 15.11
N ASN A 117 -1.15 24.37 15.00
CA ASN A 117 -1.69 25.68 15.37
C ASN A 117 -2.57 26.25 14.25
N ASP A 118 -3.68 25.58 13.96
CA ASP A 118 -4.65 25.95 12.95
C ASP A 118 -6.08 25.79 13.51
N ALA A 119 -6.93 26.78 13.30
CA ALA A 119 -8.26 26.81 13.89
C ALA A 119 -9.18 25.72 13.32
N GLY A 120 -9.15 25.49 12.01
CA GLY A 120 -9.94 24.44 11.37
C GLY A 120 -9.49 23.05 11.77
N ALA A 121 -8.17 22.83 11.81
CA ALA A 121 -7.55 21.58 12.25
C ALA A 121 -7.87 21.22 13.70
N ARG A 122 -8.03 22.22 14.57
CA ARG A 122 -8.37 22.04 15.99
C ARG A 122 -9.87 21.84 16.25
N GLN A 123 -10.73 22.20 15.31
CA GLN A 123 -12.18 21.94 15.40
C GLN A 123 -12.55 20.53 14.93
N ALA A 124 -11.66 19.88 14.18
CA ALA A 124 -11.84 18.52 13.69
C ALA A 124 -10.92 17.52 14.41
N SER A 125 -11.21 16.24 14.25
CA SER A 125 -10.28 15.19 14.67
C SER A 125 -9.05 15.13 13.77
N ARG A 126 -7.92 14.68 14.33
CA ARG A 126 -6.76 14.20 13.58
C ARG A 126 -6.69 12.69 13.61
N PHE A 127 -6.05 12.08 12.61
CA PHE A 127 -5.75 10.66 12.60
C PHE A 127 -4.25 10.45 12.73
N GLU A 128 -3.82 9.77 13.79
CA GLU A 128 -2.45 9.27 13.96
C GLU A 128 -2.35 7.91 13.27
N LEU A 129 -1.44 7.79 12.31
CA LEU A 129 -1.05 6.54 11.66
C LEU A 129 0.31 6.12 12.25
N GLU A 130 0.29 5.13 13.14
CA GLU A 130 1.49 4.48 13.65
C GLU A 130 1.93 3.39 12.69
N VAL A 131 3.19 3.47 12.25
CA VAL A 131 3.83 2.48 11.38
C VAL A 131 4.82 1.67 12.22
N GLU A 132 4.76 0.35 12.15
CA GLU A 132 5.70 -0.55 12.82
C GLU A 132 6.30 -1.56 11.82
N ASP A 133 7.59 -1.86 11.96
CA ASP A 133 8.26 -2.92 11.19
C ASP A 133 8.19 -4.26 11.95
N PRO A 134 7.44 -5.27 11.46
CA PRO A 134 7.35 -6.57 12.12
C PRO A 134 8.67 -7.35 12.13
N LEU A 135 9.63 -7.02 11.26
CA LEU A 135 10.96 -7.64 11.26
C LEU A 135 11.84 -7.11 12.41
N THR A 136 11.53 -5.92 12.91
CA THR A 136 12.22 -5.30 14.05
C THR A 136 11.19 -4.68 15.00
N PRO A 137 10.47 -5.51 15.80
CA PRO A 137 9.41 -5.03 16.68
C PRO A 137 9.86 -3.88 17.58
N GLY A 138 9.04 -2.85 17.71
CA GLY A 138 9.37 -1.60 18.41
C GLY A 138 10.05 -0.53 17.57
N GLN A 139 10.50 -0.83 16.34
CA GLN A 139 10.86 0.22 15.37
C GLN A 139 9.61 0.86 14.79
N LYS A 140 9.36 2.13 15.17
CA LYS A 140 8.11 2.83 14.87
C LYS A 140 8.32 4.21 14.26
N ALA A 141 7.31 4.68 13.53
CA ALA A 141 7.20 6.05 13.04
C ALA A 141 5.73 6.48 12.95
N TRP A 142 5.46 7.78 12.91
CA TRP A 142 4.08 8.30 12.90
C TRP A 142 3.84 9.32 11.78
N VAL A 143 2.64 9.24 11.19
CA VAL A 143 2.07 10.24 10.28
C VAL A 143 0.76 10.73 10.87
N TYR A 144 0.47 12.03 10.69
CA TYR A 144 -0.74 12.66 11.21
C TYR A 144 -1.56 13.25 10.08
N LEU A 145 -2.79 12.78 9.90
CA LEU A 145 -3.74 13.37 8.96
C LEU A 145 -4.62 14.38 9.71
N TYR A 146 -4.44 15.66 9.41
CA TYR A 146 -5.30 16.73 9.92
C TYR A 146 -6.41 17.02 8.92
N ARG A 147 -7.61 17.30 9.45
CA ARG A 147 -8.77 17.69 8.66
C ARG A 147 -8.95 19.20 8.65
N ASN A 148 -9.45 19.75 7.54
CA ASN A 148 -9.90 21.14 7.42
C ASN A 148 -8.82 22.18 7.80
N VAL A 149 -7.56 21.92 7.46
CA VAL A 149 -6.48 22.90 7.66
C VAL A 149 -6.78 24.16 6.83
N THR A 150 -6.86 25.32 7.48
CA THR A 150 -7.35 26.57 6.86
C THR A 150 -6.53 27.00 5.65
N ASN A 151 -5.21 26.91 5.77
CA ASN A 151 -4.26 27.22 4.69
C ASN A 151 -3.39 25.99 4.44
N GLN A 152 -3.87 25.08 3.58
CA GLN A 152 -3.13 23.87 3.26
C GLN A 152 -1.79 24.23 2.59
N PRO A 153 -0.66 23.75 3.13
CA PRO A 153 0.65 23.99 2.52
C PRO A 153 0.76 23.24 1.20
N THR A 154 1.39 23.86 0.20
CA THR A 154 1.83 23.15 -1.00
C THR A 154 3.01 22.26 -0.65
N VAL A 155 2.81 20.94 -0.69
CA VAL A 155 3.88 19.97 -0.48
C VAL A 155 4.37 19.46 -1.84
N PRO A 156 5.64 19.67 -2.20
CA PRO A 156 6.20 19.11 -3.42
C PRO A 156 6.10 17.58 -3.42
N GLY A 157 5.52 17.01 -4.48
CA GLY A 157 5.53 15.58 -4.70
C GLY A 157 6.88 15.08 -5.20
N TYR A 158 7.01 13.76 -5.26
CA TYR A 158 8.18 13.06 -5.80
C TYR A 158 8.08 12.79 -7.29
N MET A 159 6.86 12.64 -7.79
CA MET A 159 6.62 12.12 -9.12
C MET A 159 6.38 13.27 -10.09
N SER A 160 7.01 13.18 -11.25
CA SER A 160 6.67 13.99 -12.40
C SER A 160 6.76 13.17 -13.68
N TYR A 161 6.15 13.70 -14.74
CA TYR A 161 5.97 12.96 -15.98
C TYR A 161 6.13 13.87 -17.18
N ASP A 162 6.94 13.40 -18.13
CA ASP A 162 7.11 14.00 -19.44
C ASP A 162 6.53 13.06 -20.50
N ARG A 163 5.48 13.52 -21.19
CA ARG A 163 4.79 12.77 -22.26
C ARG A 163 5.61 12.61 -23.54
N GLY A 164 6.76 13.27 -23.65
CA GLY A 164 7.53 13.30 -24.89
C GLY A 164 6.84 14.09 -26.01
N ALA A 165 7.51 14.17 -27.16
CA ALA A 165 7.09 15.02 -28.29
C ALA A 165 5.94 14.43 -29.14
N SER A 166 5.73 13.11 -29.13
CA SER A 166 4.70 12.44 -29.93
C SER A 166 3.66 11.77 -29.04
N GLN A 167 2.43 12.29 -29.04
CA GLN A 167 1.33 11.86 -28.16
C GLN A 167 0.85 10.41 -28.37
N ASN A 168 1.36 9.70 -29.39
CA ASN A 168 0.92 8.35 -29.79
C ASN A 168 2.07 7.33 -29.88
N ALA A 169 3.22 7.59 -29.26
CA ALA A 169 4.29 6.61 -29.14
C ALA A 169 4.43 6.23 -27.66
N GLY A 170 4.82 4.99 -27.37
CA GLY A 170 5.15 4.58 -26.00
C GLY A 170 6.31 5.35 -25.37
N THR A 171 6.94 6.28 -26.10
CA THR A 171 8.05 7.13 -25.65
C THR A 171 7.59 8.23 -24.70
N ASP A 172 7.97 8.09 -23.45
CA ASP A 172 7.75 9.07 -22.38
C ASP A 172 8.85 8.93 -21.32
N THR A 173 8.84 9.80 -20.30
CA THR A 173 9.75 9.71 -19.16
C THR A 173 9.02 9.94 -17.85
N VAL A 174 9.24 9.05 -16.88
CA VAL A 174 8.78 9.20 -15.50
C VAL A 174 9.97 9.56 -14.62
N PHE A 175 9.79 10.54 -13.74
CA PHE A 175 10.77 10.95 -12.76
C PHE A 175 10.28 10.57 -11.36
N GLY A 176 11.14 9.92 -10.59
CA GLY A 176 11.00 9.74 -9.15
C GLY A 176 12.00 10.61 -8.38
N ALA A 177 12.08 10.42 -7.06
CA ALA A 177 13.03 11.12 -6.20
C ALA A 177 14.49 10.79 -6.54
N SER A 178 14.77 9.51 -6.78
CA SER A 178 16.12 8.98 -7.02
C SER A 178 16.39 8.56 -8.46
N TYR A 179 15.43 8.69 -9.39
CA TYR A 179 15.61 8.17 -10.74
C TYR A 179 14.80 8.89 -11.79
N LYS A 180 15.16 8.63 -13.05
CA LYS A 180 14.27 8.80 -14.19
C LYS A 180 14.31 7.55 -15.05
N VAL A 181 13.15 7.11 -15.54
CA VAL A 181 12.99 5.99 -16.47
C VAL A 181 12.32 6.51 -17.72
N SER A 182 12.93 6.25 -18.88
CA SER A 182 12.32 6.52 -20.18
C SER A 182 12.02 5.22 -20.91
N HIS A 183 11.07 5.31 -21.83
CA HIS A 183 10.53 4.16 -22.54
C HIS A 183 10.73 4.30 -24.04
N ALA A 184 10.86 3.16 -24.71
CA ALA A 184 10.93 3.09 -26.16
C ALA A 184 9.55 3.29 -26.80
N SER A 185 9.49 3.32 -28.14
CA SER A 185 8.24 3.46 -28.88
C SER A 185 7.22 2.34 -28.62
N ASN A 186 7.69 1.16 -28.19
CA ASN A 186 6.85 0.06 -27.74
C ASN A 186 6.38 0.20 -26.27
N GLY A 187 6.73 1.27 -25.57
CA GLY A 187 6.30 1.55 -24.20
C GLY A 187 7.12 0.85 -23.11
N LEU A 188 8.05 -0.03 -23.46
CA LEU A 188 8.93 -0.73 -22.52
C LEU A 188 10.14 0.12 -22.11
N PRO A 189 10.68 -0.06 -20.89
CA PRO A 189 11.85 0.68 -20.44
C PRO A 189 13.08 0.39 -21.31
N ASN A 190 13.74 1.47 -21.75
CA ASN A 190 15.02 1.44 -22.47
C ASN A 190 16.04 2.46 -21.93
N PHE A 191 15.65 3.19 -20.90
CA PHE A 191 16.51 4.14 -20.23
C PHE A 191 16.24 4.11 -18.74
N THR A 192 17.30 4.06 -17.93
CA THR A 192 17.21 4.40 -16.51
C THR A 192 18.47 5.14 -16.08
N ALA A 193 18.29 6.14 -15.23
CA ALA A 193 19.39 6.83 -14.59
C ALA A 193 19.09 7.08 -13.11
N VAL A 194 20.10 6.89 -12.28
CA VAL A 194 20.03 7.10 -10.82
C VAL A 194 20.56 8.48 -10.49
N LYS A 195 19.85 9.19 -9.62
CA LYS A 195 20.25 10.50 -9.10
C LYS A 195 21.32 10.31 -8.04
N GLN A 196 22.44 11.00 -8.20
CA GLN A 196 23.58 10.94 -7.31
C GLN A 196 23.47 12.01 -6.22
N GLY A 197 24.25 11.89 -5.14
CA GLY A 197 24.26 12.85 -4.03
C GLY A 197 24.59 14.31 -4.41
N ASN A 198 25.19 14.56 -5.57
CA ASN A 198 25.38 15.92 -6.11
C ASN A 198 24.14 16.48 -6.84
N GLY A 199 23.05 15.71 -6.89
CA GLY A 199 21.80 16.05 -7.56
C GLY A 199 21.75 15.71 -9.05
N ALA A 200 22.87 15.32 -9.68
CA ALA A 200 22.92 14.96 -11.10
C ALA A 200 22.49 13.50 -11.32
N PHE A 201 21.91 13.21 -12.48
CA PHE A 201 21.62 11.84 -12.90
C PHE A 201 22.85 11.18 -13.49
N SER A 202 22.99 9.86 -13.28
CA SER A 202 23.94 9.03 -14.02
C SER A 202 23.67 9.06 -15.53
N PRO A 203 24.61 8.58 -16.36
CA PRO A 203 24.29 8.12 -17.71
C PRO A 203 23.20 7.05 -17.71
N ASN A 204 22.66 6.75 -18.90
CA ASN A 204 21.73 5.62 -19.07
C ASN A 204 22.41 4.32 -18.64
N LEU A 205 21.77 3.52 -17.79
CA LEU A 205 22.34 2.25 -17.30
C LEU A 205 21.78 1.02 -18.01
N ILE A 206 20.69 1.11 -18.78
CA ILE A 206 20.07 -0.04 -19.44
C ILE A 206 20.06 0.08 -20.96
N ASP A 207 20.13 -1.04 -21.66
CA ASP A 207 19.69 -1.09 -23.06
C ASP A 207 18.16 -1.22 -23.07
N ARG A 208 17.61 -2.28 -22.47
CA ARG A 208 16.16 -2.52 -22.41
C ARG A 208 15.72 -3.61 -21.44
N LEU A 209 14.42 -3.61 -21.16
CA LEU A 209 13.71 -4.80 -20.71
C LEU A 209 13.52 -5.77 -21.89
N LYS A 210 14.02 -7.00 -21.75
CA LYS A 210 13.89 -8.08 -22.74
C LYS A 210 12.80 -9.07 -22.33
N VAL A 211 12.04 -9.51 -23.33
CA VAL A 211 11.10 -10.64 -23.19
C VAL A 211 11.47 -11.70 -24.22
N ARG A 212 11.48 -12.96 -23.81
CA ARG A 212 11.68 -14.10 -24.71
C ARG A 212 10.61 -15.14 -24.43
N VAL A 213 9.92 -15.59 -25.47
CA VAL A 213 8.98 -16.73 -25.39
C VAL A 213 9.28 -17.67 -26.54
N ASN A 214 9.49 -18.96 -26.22
CA ASN A 214 9.64 -19.99 -27.23
C ASN A 214 8.59 -21.08 -27.04
N GLY A 215 8.22 -21.72 -28.15
CA GLY A 215 7.27 -22.82 -28.13
C GLY A 215 7.20 -23.53 -29.48
N VAL A 216 6.31 -24.52 -29.54
CA VAL A 216 6.02 -25.27 -30.76
C VAL A 216 4.51 -25.27 -30.99
N ALA A 217 4.05 -24.39 -31.87
CA ALA A 217 2.63 -24.22 -32.16
C ALA A 217 2.05 -25.48 -32.81
N ALA A 218 0.90 -25.94 -32.31
CA ALA A 218 0.23 -27.20 -32.65
C ALA A 218 1.15 -28.43 -32.59
N GLY A 219 2.27 -28.36 -31.87
CA GLY A 219 3.30 -29.41 -31.84
C GLY A 219 4.10 -29.58 -33.14
N LEU A 220 3.95 -28.68 -34.12
CA LEU A 220 4.57 -28.80 -35.44
C LEU A 220 5.46 -27.61 -35.83
N LEU A 221 5.11 -26.40 -35.39
CA LEU A 221 5.72 -25.16 -35.88
C LEU A 221 6.52 -24.48 -34.75
N PRO A 222 7.86 -24.61 -34.69
CA PRO A 222 8.65 -23.90 -33.72
C PRO A 222 8.56 -22.39 -33.96
N TYR A 223 8.49 -21.62 -32.88
CA TYR A 223 8.55 -20.16 -32.94
C TYR A 223 9.36 -19.59 -31.79
N SER A 224 9.86 -18.38 -32.00
CA SER A 224 10.48 -17.54 -30.98
C SER A 224 9.88 -16.15 -31.07
N VAL A 225 9.64 -15.56 -29.90
CA VAL A 225 9.04 -14.25 -29.70
C VAL A 225 10.01 -13.40 -28.90
N ASN A 226 10.17 -12.15 -29.32
CA ASN A 226 10.89 -11.13 -28.56
C ASN A 226 10.15 -9.78 -28.54
N GLU A 227 10.55 -8.90 -27.63
CA GLU A 227 9.90 -7.60 -27.42
C GLU A 227 10.08 -6.60 -28.57
N GLN A 228 11.06 -6.83 -29.46
CA GLN A 228 11.35 -5.93 -30.58
C GLN A 228 10.56 -6.29 -31.84
N ALA A 229 10.44 -7.57 -32.16
CA ALA A 229 9.85 -8.05 -33.41
C ALA A 229 8.35 -8.38 -33.27
N ASN A 230 7.90 -8.73 -32.07
CA ASN A 230 6.57 -9.32 -31.89
C ASN A 230 5.60 -8.48 -31.05
N LEU A 231 6.08 -7.52 -30.26
CA LEU A 231 5.24 -6.60 -29.50
C LEU A 231 4.91 -5.36 -30.30
N LYS A 232 3.62 -5.04 -30.39
CA LYS A 232 3.10 -3.86 -31.06
C LYS A 232 2.35 -3.01 -30.06
N PHE A 233 2.81 -1.77 -29.91
CA PHE A 233 2.15 -0.75 -29.10
C PHE A 233 0.75 -0.46 -29.61
N GLU A 234 -0.25 -0.51 -28.73
CA GLU A 234 -1.63 -0.10 -29.05
C GLU A 234 -2.00 1.21 -28.37
N SER A 235 -1.82 1.28 -27.03
CA SER A 235 -2.19 2.47 -26.29
C SER A 235 -1.47 2.58 -24.94
N LEU A 236 -1.39 3.81 -24.43
CA LEU A 236 -0.85 4.14 -23.13
C LEU A 236 -1.81 5.06 -22.38
N ARG A 237 -2.08 4.73 -21.12
CA ARG A 237 -2.75 5.62 -20.15
C ARG A 237 -1.76 5.97 -19.05
N PHE A 238 -1.78 7.23 -18.61
CA PHE A 238 -0.91 7.71 -17.53
C PHE A 238 -1.64 8.62 -16.53
N ALA A 239 -1.29 8.45 -15.26
CA ALA A 239 -1.72 9.31 -14.16
C ALA A 239 -0.56 9.49 -13.17
N THR A 240 -0.44 10.68 -12.56
CA THR A 240 0.56 10.97 -11.53
C THR A 240 -0.08 11.62 -10.32
N GLY A 241 0.36 11.22 -9.14
CA GLY A 241 0.11 11.88 -7.87
C GLY A 241 1.43 12.30 -7.20
N PRO A 242 1.37 12.86 -5.98
CA PRO A 242 2.57 13.34 -5.28
C PRO A 242 3.48 12.21 -4.79
N VAL A 243 2.97 10.99 -4.59
CA VAL A 243 3.76 9.85 -4.08
C VAL A 243 3.88 8.73 -5.11
N ARG A 244 2.81 8.46 -5.88
CA ARG A 244 2.76 7.37 -6.86
C ARG A 244 2.30 7.86 -8.24
N GLY A 245 2.84 7.25 -9.29
CA GLY A 245 2.36 7.39 -10.67
C GLY A 245 2.05 6.03 -11.29
N TYR A 246 1.28 6.04 -12.37
CA TYR A 246 0.78 4.85 -13.06
C TYR A 246 0.92 4.96 -14.56
N ARG A 247 1.39 3.89 -15.21
CA ARG A 247 1.23 3.64 -16.64
C ARG A 247 0.41 2.38 -16.85
N SER A 248 -0.55 2.41 -17.75
CA SER A 248 -1.19 1.22 -18.28
C SER A 248 -0.91 1.14 -19.76
N LEU A 249 -0.10 0.16 -20.15
CA LEU A 249 0.34 -0.08 -21.51
C LEU A 249 -0.48 -1.23 -22.07
N THR A 250 -1.12 -1.04 -23.22
CA THR A 250 -1.78 -2.12 -23.96
C THR A 250 -0.97 -2.39 -25.22
N ASP A 251 -0.59 -3.65 -25.39
CA ASP A 251 0.24 -4.14 -26.49
C ASP A 251 -0.38 -5.39 -27.09
N THR A 252 -0.17 -5.58 -28.40
CA THR A 252 -0.50 -6.81 -29.11
C THR A 252 0.75 -7.61 -29.37
N LEU A 253 0.78 -8.85 -28.89
CA LEU A 253 1.76 -9.85 -29.27
C LEU A 253 1.32 -10.58 -30.54
N SER A 254 2.10 -10.46 -31.61
CA SER A 254 1.90 -11.15 -32.88
C SER A 254 2.92 -12.28 -33.07
N VAL A 255 2.45 -13.53 -33.25
CA VAL A 255 3.30 -14.68 -33.61
C VAL A 255 2.57 -15.64 -34.55
N LEU A 256 3.18 -15.98 -35.69
CA LEU A 256 2.56 -16.77 -36.76
C LEU A 256 1.19 -16.16 -37.16
N PHE A 257 0.09 -16.91 -36.99
CA PHE A 257 -1.28 -16.46 -37.26
C PHE A 257 -2.02 -15.96 -36.00
N LEU A 258 -1.30 -15.82 -34.89
CA LEU A 258 -1.86 -15.52 -33.57
C LEU A 258 -1.57 -14.06 -33.22
N ASN A 259 -2.62 -13.36 -32.78
CA ASN A 259 -2.54 -12.01 -32.24
C ASN A 259 -3.25 -12.02 -30.88
N GLN A 260 -2.52 -11.71 -29.82
CA GLN A 260 -3.06 -11.63 -28.48
C GLN A 260 -2.76 -10.26 -27.90
N THR A 261 -3.80 -9.54 -27.50
CA THR A 261 -3.66 -8.23 -26.84
C THR A 261 -3.63 -8.45 -25.33
N PHE A 262 -2.68 -7.82 -24.67
CA PHE A 262 -2.60 -7.79 -23.21
C PHE A 262 -2.32 -6.38 -22.73
N SER A 263 -2.48 -6.18 -21.43
CA SER A 263 -2.14 -4.92 -20.77
C SER A 263 -1.18 -5.16 -19.62
N PHE A 264 -0.23 -4.25 -19.49
CA PHE A 264 0.72 -4.19 -18.38
C PHE A 264 0.40 -2.99 -17.52
N GLU A 265 0.44 -3.19 -16.20
CA GLU A 265 0.40 -2.08 -15.25
C GLU A 265 1.83 -1.78 -14.81
N MET A 266 2.22 -0.51 -14.87
CA MET A 266 3.45 -0.05 -14.26
C MET A 266 3.14 0.97 -13.18
N GLN A 267 3.79 0.81 -12.03
CA GLN A 267 3.66 1.70 -10.89
C GLN A 267 5.00 2.35 -10.61
N TYR A 268 4.98 3.64 -10.32
CA TYR A 268 6.18 4.42 -10.06
C TYR A 268 6.05 5.05 -8.68
N PHE A 269 7.04 4.80 -7.84
CA PHE A 269 7.21 5.36 -6.51
C PHE A 269 8.49 6.18 -6.45
N PRO A 270 8.78 6.91 -5.37
CA PRO A 270 9.91 7.82 -5.31
C PRO A 270 11.27 7.15 -5.52
N TYR A 271 11.41 5.88 -5.12
CA TYR A 271 12.66 5.12 -5.22
C TYR A 271 12.54 3.81 -6.01
N SER A 272 11.35 3.49 -6.55
CA SER A 272 11.14 2.25 -7.30
C SER A 272 10.16 2.40 -8.45
N SER A 273 10.33 1.53 -9.44
CA SER A 273 9.39 1.34 -10.55
C SER A 273 9.05 -0.14 -10.65
N SER A 274 7.77 -0.46 -10.79
CA SER A 274 7.28 -1.82 -10.92
C SER A 274 6.64 -2.03 -12.29
N ILE A 275 6.88 -3.18 -12.90
CA ILE A 275 6.12 -3.69 -14.05
C ILE A 275 5.38 -4.92 -13.56
N ILE A 276 4.06 -4.90 -13.71
CA ILE A 276 3.16 -5.84 -13.07
C ILE A 276 2.30 -6.52 -14.13
N PHE A 277 2.37 -7.85 -14.15
CA PHE A 277 1.65 -8.70 -15.09
C PHE A 277 0.64 -9.53 -14.30
N LYS A 278 -0.45 -8.89 -13.84
CA LYS A 278 -1.39 -9.55 -12.92
C LYS A 278 -2.27 -10.56 -13.64
N ASN A 279 -2.45 -11.72 -13.00
CA ASN A 279 -3.43 -12.73 -13.38
C ASN A 279 -3.33 -13.18 -14.85
N ALA A 280 -2.13 -13.12 -15.44
CA ALA A 280 -1.88 -13.70 -16.74
C ALA A 280 -2.19 -15.20 -16.67
N ARG A 281 -2.84 -15.72 -17.69
CA ARG A 281 -3.33 -17.10 -17.71
C ARG A 281 -3.03 -17.72 -19.06
N ILE A 282 -2.45 -18.91 -19.02
CA ILE A 282 -2.35 -19.81 -20.17
C ILE A 282 -3.25 -21.00 -19.86
N ASP A 283 -4.40 -21.07 -20.52
CA ASP A 283 -5.34 -22.17 -20.36
C ASP A 283 -4.83 -23.45 -21.05
N SER A 284 -5.41 -24.61 -20.72
CA SER A 284 -4.96 -25.91 -21.25
C SER A 284 -5.09 -26.01 -22.78
N ALA A 285 -6.13 -25.39 -23.35
CA ALA A 285 -6.31 -25.31 -24.80
C ALA A 285 -5.20 -24.48 -25.45
N ASP A 286 -4.90 -23.33 -24.86
CA ASP A 286 -3.81 -22.44 -25.28
C ASP A 286 -2.45 -23.10 -25.10
N ALA A 287 -2.20 -23.78 -23.98
CA ALA A 287 -0.95 -24.50 -23.73
C ALA A 287 -0.71 -25.60 -24.78
N THR A 288 -1.78 -26.28 -25.21
CA THR A 288 -1.72 -27.27 -26.30
C THR A 288 -1.47 -26.60 -27.65
N LEU A 289 -2.16 -25.48 -27.92
CA LEU A 289 -2.07 -24.77 -29.19
C LEU A 289 -0.74 -24.04 -29.37
N TYR A 290 -0.30 -23.28 -28.37
CA TYR A 290 0.92 -22.49 -28.41
C TYR A 290 2.16 -23.32 -28.03
N GLY A 291 2.01 -24.40 -27.25
CA GLY A 291 3.13 -25.25 -26.89
C GLY A 291 4.31 -24.51 -26.25
N ILE A 292 4.03 -23.47 -25.44
CA ILE A 292 5.05 -22.62 -24.80
C ILE A 292 5.94 -23.52 -23.94
N ASN A 293 7.25 -23.48 -24.15
CA ASN A 293 8.22 -24.29 -23.41
C ASN A 293 9.29 -23.47 -22.70
N PHE A 294 9.36 -22.17 -22.99
CA PHE A 294 10.31 -21.24 -22.42
C PHE A 294 9.70 -19.85 -22.32
N ILE A 295 9.87 -19.20 -21.16
CA ILE A 295 9.57 -17.78 -20.95
C ILE A 295 10.75 -17.17 -20.20
N ARG A 296 11.24 -16.02 -20.64
CA ARG A 296 12.22 -15.20 -19.92
C ARG A 296 11.78 -13.75 -19.93
N GLN A 297 11.93 -13.11 -18.79
CA GLN A 297 11.95 -11.65 -18.66
C GLN A 297 13.27 -11.26 -18.02
N SER A 298 13.99 -10.33 -18.64
CA SER A 298 15.29 -9.88 -18.15
C SER A 298 15.51 -8.40 -18.41
N LEU A 299 16.37 -7.77 -17.61
CA LEU A 299 16.78 -6.39 -17.78
C LEU A 299 18.22 -6.41 -18.25
N ASP A 300 18.44 -5.97 -19.48
CA ASP A 300 19.77 -5.88 -20.05
C ASP A 300 20.37 -4.51 -19.77
N LEU A 301 21.57 -4.52 -19.19
CA LEU A 301 22.30 -3.28 -18.98
C LEU A 301 23.01 -2.86 -20.26
N ASN A 302 23.55 -1.65 -20.27
CA ASN A 302 24.43 -1.19 -21.35
C ASN A 302 25.86 -0.97 -20.84
N GLU A 303 26.75 -0.57 -21.75
CA GLU A 303 28.18 -0.34 -21.45
C GLU A 303 28.44 0.65 -20.28
N ASN A 304 27.55 1.61 -20.00
CA ASN A 304 27.74 2.54 -18.88
C ASN A 304 27.56 1.87 -17.51
N ALA A 305 26.90 0.73 -17.47
CA ALA A 305 26.73 -0.10 -16.28
C ALA A 305 27.81 -1.18 -16.16
N ALA A 306 28.80 -1.21 -17.05
CA ALA A 306 29.94 -2.12 -17.02
C ALA A 306 31.24 -1.44 -16.52
N GLY A 307 32.20 -2.26 -16.11
CA GLY A 307 33.53 -1.87 -15.63
C GLY A 307 33.89 -2.51 -14.28
N MET A 308 35.17 -2.42 -13.90
CA MET A 308 35.73 -3.08 -12.70
C MET A 308 35.08 -2.69 -11.35
N THR A 309 34.33 -1.60 -11.33
CA THR A 309 33.61 -1.12 -10.14
C THR A 309 32.15 -1.55 -10.13
N ARG A 310 31.71 -2.29 -11.16
CA ARG A 310 30.32 -2.72 -11.37
C ARG A 310 30.18 -4.18 -11.07
N LYS A 311 29.17 -4.54 -10.28
CA LYS A 311 28.94 -5.90 -9.84
C LYS A 311 27.48 -6.30 -9.86
N PHE A 312 27.27 -7.56 -10.24
CA PHE A 312 26.01 -8.27 -10.16
C PHE A 312 25.95 -9.16 -8.91
N PHE A 313 24.82 -9.10 -8.20
CA PHE A 313 24.53 -9.86 -6.99
C PHE A 313 23.14 -10.50 -7.05
N ASN A 314 22.99 -11.61 -6.34
CA ASN A 314 21.79 -12.37 -6.04
C ASN A 314 22.06 -13.21 -4.76
N ALA A 315 21.05 -13.93 -4.28
CA ALA A 315 21.16 -14.72 -3.05
C ALA A 315 22.20 -15.86 -3.11
N GLN A 316 22.57 -16.32 -4.31
CA GLN A 316 23.48 -17.45 -4.55
C GLN A 316 24.91 -17.01 -4.88
N ASN A 317 25.17 -15.72 -5.10
CA ASN A 317 26.50 -15.17 -5.44
C ASN A 317 26.86 -13.93 -4.60
N ALA A 318 26.74 -14.01 -3.27
CA ALA A 318 26.95 -12.88 -2.37
C ALA A 318 28.29 -12.13 -2.49
N GLY A 319 29.34 -12.74 -3.08
CA GLY A 319 30.62 -12.07 -3.38
C GLY A 319 30.60 -11.12 -4.60
N GLY A 320 29.53 -11.19 -5.38
CA GLY A 320 29.33 -10.44 -6.61
C GLY A 320 30.15 -10.98 -7.79
N VAL A 321 29.62 -10.80 -8.98
CA VAL A 321 30.31 -11.06 -10.25
C VAL A 321 30.52 -9.72 -10.94
N THR A 322 31.70 -9.48 -11.51
CA THR A 322 31.98 -8.22 -12.22
C THR A 322 31.10 -8.14 -13.47
N ILE A 323 30.59 -6.95 -13.78
CA ILE A 323 29.94 -6.68 -15.07
C ILE A 323 30.98 -5.96 -15.94
N ASP A 324 31.65 -6.67 -16.83
CA ASP A 324 32.72 -6.13 -17.69
C ASP A 324 32.52 -6.45 -19.19
N GLY A 325 31.43 -7.12 -19.54
CA GLY A 325 31.11 -7.52 -20.91
C GLY A 325 31.88 -8.75 -21.39
N VAL A 326 32.51 -9.50 -20.48
CA VAL A 326 33.22 -10.75 -20.76
C VAL A 326 32.44 -11.93 -20.20
N ALA A 327 32.21 -12.95 -21.03
CA ALA A 327 31.43 -14.14 -20.68
C ALA A 327 31.91 -14.81 -19.38
N ASP A 328 31.04 -14.80 -18.36
CA ASP A 328 31.24 -15.52 -17.11
C ASP A 328 30.84 -17.01 -17.23
N ASN A 329 31.78 -17.91 -16.94
CA ASN A 329 31.55 -19.35 -17.08
C ASN A 329 30.70 -19.99 -15.97
N SER A 330 30.49 -19.30 -14.83
CA SER A 330 29.75 -19.88 -13.70
C SER A 330 29.15 -18.82 -12.77
N VAL A 331 28.02 -18.23 -13.17
CA VAL A 331 27.19 -17.43 -12.26
C VAL A 331 26.08 -18.31 -11.69
N ALA A 332 26.06 -18.44 -10.37
CA ALA A 332 25.02 -19.20 -9.69
C ALA A 332 23.66 -18.53 -9.89
N THR A 333 22.82 -19.18 -10.68
CA THR A 333 21.49 -18.71 -11.10
C THR A 333 20.44 -19.82 -10.96
N GLY A 334 20.69 -20.77 -10.05
CA GLY A 334 20.01 -22.07 -9.94
C GLY A 334 18.50 -22.00 -9.74
N VAL A 335 17.90 -23.17 -9.52
CA VAL A 335 16.43 -23.28 -9.41
C VAL A 335 15.92 -22.45 -8.23
N VAL A 336 14.91 -21.63 -8.47
CA VAL A 336 14.27 -20.77 -7.47
C VAL A 336 12.82 -21.20 -7.26
N ASP A 337 12.50 -21.64 -6.03
CA ASP A 337 11.14 -22.00 -5.63
C ASP A 337 10.49 -20.98 -4.69
N ASN A 338 11.29 -20.12 -4.05
CA ASN A 338 10.79 -19.06 -3.18
C ASN A 338 9.91 -18.07 -3.97
N ARG A 339 8.85 -17.59 -3.31
CA ARG A 339 7.87 -16.68 -3.93
C ARG A 339 8.51 -15.36 -4.39
N VAL A 340 9.44 -14.81 -3.61
CA VAL A 340 10.16 -13.57 -3.93
C VAL A 340 11.65 -13.88 -4.01
N ASN A 341 12.29 -13.42 -5.08
CA ASN A 341 13.74 -13.44 -5.27
C ASN A 341 14.24 -12.04 -5.62
N TRP A 342 15.56 -11.88 -5.64
CA TRP A 342 16.19 -10.60 -5.92
C TRP A 342 17.47 -10.77 -6.73
N PHE A 343 17.79 -9.72 -7.49
CA PHE A 343 19.08 -9.55 -8.13
C PHE A 343 19.41 -8.06 -8.20
N MET A 344 20.69 -7.73 -8.25
CA MET A 344 21.14 -6.35 -8.17
C MET A 344 22.37 -6.11 -9.01
N ALA A 345 22.33 -5.09 -9.86
CA ALA A 345 23.53 -4.49 -10.42
C ALA A 345 23.88 -3.22 -9.65
N SER A 346 25.15 -3.05 -9.35
CA SER A 346 25.62 -2.02 -8.44
C SER A 346 26.98 -1.47 -8.85
N GLN A 347 27.34 -0.31 -8.32
CA GLN A 347 28.60 0.37 -8.55
C GLN A 347 29.21 0.85 -7.25
N GLN A 348 30.46 0.44 -7.02
CA GLN A 348 31.32 0.96 -5.94
C GLN A 348 32.60 1.51 -6.56
N ALA A 349 32.58 2.79 -6.92
CA ALA A 349 33.77 3.49 -7.41
C ALA A 349 34.30 4.44 -6.33
N ALA A 350 35.60 4.36 -6.04
CA ALA A 350 36.25 5.27 -5.10
C ALA A 350 36.03 6.73 -5.52
N GLY A 351 35.55 7.56 -4.60
CA GLY A 351 35.25 8.98 -4.87
C GLY A 351 33.96 9.25 -5.66
N SER A 352 33.14 8.22 -5.93
CA SER A 352 31.79 8.37 -6.48
C SER A 352 30.74 7.96 -5.44
N ASN A 353 29.53 8.50 -5.54
CA ASN A 353 28.40 8.02 -4.74
C ASN A 353 27.98 6.65 -5.25
N PRO A 354 27.97 5.61 -4.41
CA PRO A 354 27.52 4.28 -4.82
C PRO A 354 26.10 4.31 -5.39
N MET A 355 25.82 3.42 -6.34
CA MET A 355 24.48 3.31 -6.91
C MET A 355 24.13 1.86 -7.21
N ALA A 356 22.83 1.55 -7.24
CA ALA A 356 22.35 0.25 -7.65
C ALA A 356 20.96 0.26 -8.29
N LEU A 357 20.77 -0.72 -9.15
CA LEU A 357 19.49 -1.20 -9.63
C LEU A 357 19.22 -2.54 -8.93
N LEU A 358 18.42 -2.51 -7.87
CA LEU A 358 17.98 -3.71 -7.16
C LEU A 358 16.61 -4.11 -7.68
N VAL A 359 16.48 -5.31 -8.22
CA VAL A 359 15.20 -5.82 -8.73
C VAL A 359 14.70 -6.94 -7.82
N LEU A 360 13.49 -6.76 -7.32
CA LEU A 360 12.71 -7.84 -6.70
C LEU A 360 11.82 -8.47 -7.76
N VAL A 361 11.82 -9.80 -7.80
CA VAL A 361 11.01 -10.59 -8.73
C VAL A 361 10.08 -11.53 -7.98
N THR A 362 8.80 -11.54 -8.35
CA THR A 362 7.87 -12.60 -7.93
C THR A 362 8.05 -13.80 -8.84
N VAL A 363 8.42 -14.95 -8.28
CA VAL A 363 8.61 -16.17 -9.06
C VAL A 363 7.27 -16.82 -9.36
N PRO A 364 6.89 -16.96 -10.65
CA PRO A 364 5.63 -17.56 -11.02
C PRO A 364 5.70 -19.07 -10.77
N GLN A 365 4.57 -19.65 -10.36
CA GLN A 365 4.46 -21.07 -10.00
C GLN A 365 3.93 -21.89 -11.20
N ILE A 366 4.61 -21.75 -12.33
CA ILE A 366 4.30 -22.43 -13.61
C ILE A 366 5.57 -23.03 -14.20
N GLY A 367 5.40 -23.94 -15.17
CA GLY A 367 6.51 -24.67 -15.76
C GLY A 367 7.09 -25.74 -14.84
N ASN A 368 8.10 -26.45 -15.34
CA ASN A 368 8.76 -27.54 -14.64
C ASN A 368 9.97 -27.05 -13.84
N ALA A 369 10.63 -25.99 -14.30
CA ALA A 369 11.76 -25.39 -13.63
C ALA A 369 11.73 -23.86 -13.79
N ARG A 370 12.14 -23.15 -12.73
CA ARG A 370 12.34 -21.70 -12.74
C ARG A 370 13.74 -21.42 -12.23
N SER A 371 14.48 -20.56 -12.91
CA SER A 371 15.84 -20.20 -12.51
C SER A 371 16.06 -18.71 -12.73
N LEU A 372 17.01 -18.14 -12.00
CA LEU A 372 17.50 -16.82 -12.37
C LEU A 372 18.23 -16.92 -13.73
N TYR A 373 18.44 -15.77 -14.35
CA TYR A 373 19.18 -15.62 -15.58
C TYR A 373 20.26 -14.55 -15.38
N TYR A 374 21.44 -14.78 -15.94
CA TYR A 374 22.53 -13.81 -16.01
C TYR A 374 23.37 -14.08 -17.26
N LYS A 375 23.69 -13.04 -18.03
CA LYS A 375 24.63 -13.10 -19.15
C LYS A 375 25.40 -11.78 -19.25
N ASP A 376 26.71 -11.85 -19.21
CA ASP A 376 27.59 -10.70 -19.46
C ASP A 376 28.51 -11.06 -20.63
N ASP A 377 28.12 -10.69 -21.84
CA ASP A 377 28.89 -10.96 -23.06
C ASP A 377 28.59 -9.87 -24.09
N SER A 378 29.58 -9.00 -24.29
CA SER A 378 29.50 -7.86 -25.20
C SER A 378 29.81 -8.21 -26.66
N ALA A 379 30.05 -9.50 -26.98
CA ALA A 379 30.10 -9.96 -28.34
C ALA A 379 28.74 -9.76 -29.04
N VAL A 380 28.79 -9.34 -30.30
CA VAL A 380 27.57 -9.11 -31.09
C VAL A 380 26.86 -10.43 -31.35
N ASP A 381 25.64 -10.56 -30.84
CA ASP A 381 24.73 -11.69 -31.05
C ASP A 381 23.53 -11.22 -31.88
N ALA A 382 23.47 -11.65 -33.14
CA ALA A 382 22.39 -11.28 -34.06
C ALA A 382 21.00 -11.79 -33.63
N ASN A 383 20.92 -12.74 -32.68
CA ASN A 383 19.66 -13.21 -32.11
C ASN A 383 19.20 -12.36 -30.90
N ASP A 384 20.05 -11.45 -30.45
CA ASP A 384 19.72 -10.52 -29.40
C ASP A 384 19.06 -9.25 -29.95
N THR A 385 18.41 -8.51 -29.07
CA THR A 385 17.64 -7.31 -29.40
C THR A 385 18.36 -6.06 -28.90
N GLY A 386 18.08 -4.91 -29.50
CA GLY A 386 18.73 -3.65 -29.13
C GLY A 386 20.11 -3.49 -29.73
N ASP A 387 21.12 -3.26 -28.91
CA ASP A 387 22.49 -3.09 -29.36
C ASP A 387 23.18 -4.42 -29.75
N GLN A 388 22.45 -5.54 -29.61
CA GLN A 388 22.89 -6.91 -29.89
C GLN A 388 24.03 -7.39 -28.98
N LYS A 389 24.20 -6.75 -27.83
CA LYS A 389 25.17 -7.12 -26.80
C LYS A 389 24.41 -7.43 -25.52
N SER A 390 25.09 -8.07 -24.58
CA SER A 390 24.53 -8.31 -23.26
C SER A 390 25.53 -7.81 -22.23
N PHE A 391 25.19 -6.75 -21.49
CA PHE A 391 25.97 -6.33 -20.34
C PHE A 391 25.18 -6.67 -19.09
N GLY A 392 25.66 -7.65 -18.32
CA GLY A 392 24.95 -8.13 -17.13
C GLY A 392 23.44 -8.30 -17.32
N ASP A 393 22.97 -8.91 -18.42
CA ASP A 393 21.56 -9.20 -18.69
C ASP A 393 21.04 -10.18 -17.64
N PHE A 394 20.23 -9.70 -16.71
CA PHE A 394 19.75 -10.49 -15.58
C PHE A 394 18.24 -10.57 -15.52
N GLY A 395 17.71 -11.68 -15.01
CA GLY A 395 16.28 -11.85 -14.92
C GLY A 395 15.83 -13.19 -14.39
N LEU A 396 14.65 -13.60 -14.84
CA LEU A 396 14.04 -14.87 -14.49
C LEU A 396 13.63 -15.61 -15.76
N GLN A 397 13.90 -16.92 -15.78
CA GLN A 397 13.43 -17.81 -16.83
C GLN A 397 12.63 -18.98 -16.26
N VAL A 398 11.67 -19.43 -17.05
CA VAL A 398 10.79 -20.56 -16.77
C VAL A 398 10.88 -21.52 -17.94
N THR A 399 11.11 -22.80 -17.65
CA THR A 399 11.11 -23.87 -18.65
C THR A 399 10.07 -24.91 -18.31
N GLY A 400 9.49 -25.56 -19.31
CA GLY A 400 8.51 -26.61 -19.08
C GLY A 400 8.07 -27.29 -20.37
N GLN A 401 7.37 -28.41 -20.23
CA GLN A 401 6.71 -29.07 -21.35
C GLN A 401 5.26 -28.56 -21.40
N ARG A 402 5.00 -27.52 -22.22
CA ARG A 402 3.71 -26.81 -22.30
C ARG A 402 3.34 -26.07 -21.02
N ILE A 403 4.03 -24.97 -20.78
CA ILE A 403 3.78 -24.07 -19.66
C ILE A 403 2.31 -23.62 -19.69
N GLN A 404 1.62 -23.81 -18.58
CA GLN A 404 0.20 -23.48 -18.40
C GLN A 404 -0.06 -23.02 -16.96
N GLY A 405 -1.21 -22.39 -16.75
CA GLY A 405 -1.66 -21.94 -15.43
C GLY A 405 -1.77 -20.42 -15.34
N GLN A 406 -2.19 -19.97 -14.17
CA GLN A 406 -2.24 -18.56 -13.82
C GLN A 406 -0.92 -18.14 -13.17
N PHE A 407 -0.38 -17.00 -13.57
CA PHE A 407 0.90 -16.52 -13.09
C PHE A 407 0.98 -14.99 -13.06
N SER A 408 2.05 -14.49 -12.46
CA SER A 408 2.43 -13.09 -12.48
C SER A 408 3.95 -12.99 -12.63
N PHE A 409 4.40 -12.12 -13.52
CA PHE A 409 5.81 -11.76 -13.71
C PHE A 409 6.01 -10.33 -13.22
N ASP A 410 6.11 -10.17 -11.91
CA ASP A 410 6.19 -8.84 -11.31
C ASP A 410 7.66 -8.50 -11.04
N PHE A 411 8.15 -7.45 -11.68
CA PHE A 411 9.51 -6.91 -11.47
C PHE A 411 9.38 -5.56 -10.80
N THR A 412 9.96 -5.39 -9.62
CA THR A 412 10.08 -4.09 -8.94
C THR A 412 11.54 -3.71 -8.86
N THR A 413 11.93 -2.69 -9.63
CA THR A 413 13.27 -2.13 -9.64
C THR A 413 13.35 -0.96 -8.67
N PHE A 414 14.16 -1.09 -7.63
CA PHE A 414 14.61 -0.01 -6.78
C PHE A 414 15.86 0.65 -7.38
N HIS A 415 15.81 1.97 -7.47
CA HIS A 415 16.87 2.81 -8.04
C HIS A 415 17.55 3.56 -6.89
N LEU A 416 18.66 3.03 -6.40
CA LEU A 416 19.24 3.42 -5.12
C LEU A 416 20.57 4.15 -5.29
N SER A 417 20.80 5.16 -4.46
CA SER A 417 22.11 5.79 -4.26
C SER A 417 22.60 5.54 -2.83
N ASP A 418 23.90 5.72 -2.61
CA ASP A 418 24.53 5.72 -1.29
C ASP A 418 24.39 4.39 -0.52
N ILE A 419 24.32 3.27 -1.25
CA ILE A 419 24.31 1.93 -0.67
C ILE A 419 25.73 1.38 -0.51
N THR A 420 26.01 0.75 0.63
CA THR A 420 27.37 0.28 0.99
C THR A 420 27.50 -1.22 1.24
N ASN A 421 26.38 -1.95 1.40
CA ASN A 421 26.39 -3.38 1.68
C ASN A 421 25.48 -4.16 0.71
N GLU A 422 26.01 -4.47 -0.46
CA GLU A 422 25.23 -4.81 -1.65
C GLU A 422 24.36 -6.07 -1.49
N ALA A 423 24.94 -7.23 -1.19
CA ALA A 423 24.18 -8.47 -1.07
C ALA A 423 23.20 -8.46 0.12
N ALA A 424 23.59 -7.84 1.25
CA ALA A 424 22.72 -7.72 2.41
C ALA A 424 21.53 -6.78 2.13
N THR A 425 21.74 -5.72 1.35
CA THR A 425 20.66 -4.83 0.87
C THR A 425 19.64 -5.63 0.05
N GLY A 426 20.09 -6.50 -0.86
CA GLY A 426 19.20 -7.37 -1.62
C GLY A 426 18.30 -8.24 -0.74
N GLU A 427 18.90 -8.93 0.24
CA GLU A 427 18.14 -9.79 1.16
C GLU A 427 17.21 -8.98 2.07
N GLN A 428 17.64 -7.80 2.53
CA GLN A 428 16.81 -6.90 3.34
C GLN A 428 15.53 -6.49 2.61
N PHE A 429 15.64 -6.08 1.34
CA PHE A 429 14.47 -5.65 0.55
C PHE A 429 13.56 -6.82 0.19
N LYS A 430 14.11 -8.02 -0.05
CA LYS A 430 13.31 -9.25 -0.16
C LYS A 430 12.50 -9.46 1.12
N ASN A 431 13.12 -9.38 2.29
CA ASN A 431 12.44 -9.54 3.57
C ASN A 431 11.37 -8.46 3.80
N TRP A 432 11.63 -7.22 3.39
CA TRP A 432 10.63 -6.14 3.41
C TRP A 432 9.41 -6.46 2.53
N GLN A 433 9.61 -7.01 1.34
CA GLN A 433 8.54 -7.40 0.43
C GLN A 433 7.72 -8.59 0.97
N GLU A 434 8.38 -9.56 1.63
CA GLU A 434 7.72 -10.73 2.23
C GLU A 434 7.04 -10.41 3.57
N THR A 435 7.59 -9.43 4.30
CA THR A 435 7.10 -8.95 5.61
C THR A 435 6.88 -7.44 5.55
N PRO A 436 5.76 -7.00 4.97
CA PRO A 436 5.38 -5.59 4.96
C PRO A 436 5.22 -4.97 6.35
N VAL A 437 5.35 -3.65 6.45
CA VAL A 437 5.03 -2.91 7.70
C VAL A 437 3.57 -3.08 8.09
N THR A 438 3.25 -2.83 9.36
CA THR A 438 1.87 -2.68 9.83
C THR A 438 1.56 -1.20 10.05
N VAL A 439 0.28 -0.84 9.89
CA VAL A 439 -0.22 0.51 10.15
C VAL A 439 -1.36 0.41 11.13
N THR A 440 -1.29 1.15 12.24
CA THR A 440 -2.38 1.29 13.23
C THR A 440 -2.90 2.70 13.18
N ALA A 441 -4.21 2.87 13.03
CA ALA A 441 -4.84 4.18 12.94
C ALA A 441 -5.59 4.54 14.21
N LEU A 442 -5.41 5.78 14.65
CA LEU A 442 -6.00 6.32 15.85
C LEU A 442 -6.61 7.70 15.60
N GLU A 443 -7.91 7.82 15.79
CA GLU A 443 -8.58 9.13 15.82
C GLU A 443 -8.36 9.81 17.17
N GLN A 444 -7.98 11.10 17.13
CA GLN A 444 -7.79 11.94 18.30
C GLN A 444 -8.54 13.26 18.10
N SER A 445 -9.02 13.86 19.19
CA SER A 445 -9.58 15.22 19.21
C SER A 445 -8.75 16.09 20.14
N VAL A 446 -8.77 17.41 19.93
CA VAL A 446 -8.02 18.35 20.78
C VAL A 446 -8.38 18.09 22.24
N PRO A 447 -7.38 17.84 23.13
CA PRO A 447 -7.64 17.74 24.55
C PRO A 447 -8.32 19.02 25.01
N SER A 448 -9.52 18.89 25.58
CA SER A 448 -10.21 20.04 26.15
C SER A 448 -9.31 20.63 27.23
N ALA A 449 -9.00 21.93 27.14
CA ALA A 449 -8.23 22.65 28.15
C ALA A 449 -9.06 22.79 29.43
N VAL A 450 -9.23 21.70 30.15
CA VAL A 450 -9.68 21.68 31.55
C VAL A 450 -8.65 20.85 32.32
N ALA A 451 -7.45 21.40 32.42
CA ALA A 451 -6.45 21.00 33.39
C ALA A 451 -5.99 22.27 34.12
N GLY A 452 -6.85 22.72 35.04
CA GLY A 452 -6.63 23.92 35.83
C GLY A 452 -7.68 24.09 36.93
N HIS A 453 -8.10 22.99 37.56
CA HIS A 453 -8.47 22.87 38.98
C HIS A 453 -9.17 21.53 39.18
N GLY A 454 -8.73 20.79 40.21
CA GLY A 454 -9.52 19.71 40.77
C GLY A 454 -10.88 20.26 41.17
N GLY A 455 -11.90 19.85 40.43
CA GLY A 455 -13.29 20.10 40.72
C GLY A 455 -14.08 19.06 39.96
N ASP A 456 -14.52 18.02 40.67
CA ASP A 456 -15.62 17.17 40.24
C ASP A 456 -16.71 18.04 39.65
N THR A 457 -16.84 18.08 38.32
CA THR A 457 -18.16 18.31 37.74
C THR A 457 -18.90 17.00 37.96
N PRO A 458 -19.91 16.96 38.85
CA PRO A 458 -20.54 15.70 39.22
C PRO A 458 -21.10 15.05 37.96
N MET A 459 -20.66 13.83 37.66
CA MET A 459 -21.38 13.01 36.68
C MET A 459 -22.77 12.75 37.25
N THR A 460 -23.76 13.47 36.74
CA THR A 460 -25.14 13.34 37.19
C THR A 460 -25.76 12.11 36.56
N PHE A 461 -26.46 11.33 37.38
CA PHE A 461 -27.26 10.21 36.92
C PHE A 461 -28.42 10.71 36.05
N GLY A 462 -28.63 10.09 34.89
CA GLY A 462 -29.66 10.54 33.95
C GLY A 462 -30.08 9.47 32.96
N LEU A 463 -31.37 9.44 32.60
CA LEU A 463 -31.90 8.61 31.53
C LEU A 463 -32.53 9.52 30.48
N TYR A 464 -32.13 9.37 29.22
CA TYR A 464 -32.52 10.28 28.15
C TYR A 464 -33.51 9.64 27.20
N ASP A 465 -34.20 10.46 26.40
CA ASP A 465 -35.23 9.99 25.47
C ASP A 465 -34.65 9.04 24.43
N ALA A 466 -35.42 8.00 24.13
CA ALA A 466 -35.07 7.02 23.12
C ALA A 466 -35.21 7.61 21.71
N TYR A 467 -34.32 7.22 20.79
CA TYR A 467 -34.36 7.66 19.40
C TYR A 467 -34.08 6.50 18.43
N PRO A 468 -34.84 6.33 17.35
CA PRO A 468 -36.07 7.06 17.02
C PRO A 468 -37.23 6.70 17.98
N ASN A 469 -38.16 7.63 18.18
CA ASN A 469 -39.42 7.36 18.88
C ASN A 469 -40.54 8.16 18.19
N PRO A 470 -41.49 7.52 17.46
CA PRO A 470 -41.72 6.07 17.40
C PRO A 470 -40.61 5.26 16.72
N PHE A 471 -40.38 4.05 17.23
CA PHE A 471 -39.35 3.10 16.77
C PHE A 471 -39.94 2.06 15.81
N ALA A 472 -39.31 1.89 14.64
CA ALA A 472 -39.70 0.91 13.62
C ALA A 472 -38.55 -0.10 13.38
N PRO A 473 -38.58 -1.29 14.02
CA PRO A 473 -37.48 -2.26 13.98
C PRO A 473 -37.08 -2.74 12.58
N GLN A 474 -37.99 -2.69 11.60
CA GLN A 474 -37.71 -3.09 10.22
C GLN A 474 -36.83 -2.07 9.45
N ARG A 475 -36.66 -0.85 9.98
CA ARG A 475 -35.91 0.23 9.32
C ARG A 475 -34.58 0.52 10.01
N GLU A 476 -34.57 0.54 11.34
CA GLU A 476 -33.40 0.88 12.15
C GLU A 476 -33.56 0.34 13.58
N ALA A 477 -32.49 0.34 14.38
CA ALA A 477 -32.51 0.00 15.80
C ALA A 477 -32.80 1.23 16.68
N ILE A 478 -33.42 1.04 17.86
CA ILE A 478 -33.62 2.13 18.83
C ILE A 478 -32.37 2.32 19.69
N ARG A 479 -31.98 3.58 19.86
CA ARG A 479 -30.88 4.01 20.73
C ARG A 479 -31.41 4.46 22.08
N LEU A 480 -30.89 3.88 23.15
CA LEU A 480 -31.20 4.23 24.54
C LEU A 480 -29.98 4.84 25.20
N SER A 481 -29.96 6.16 25.34
CA SER A 481 -28.84 6.87 25.97
C SER A 481 -29.09 7.13 27.46
N PHE A 482 -28.05 7.03 28.29
CA PHE A 482 -28.12 7.17 29.75
C PHE A 482 -26.78 7.61 30.37
N SER A 483 -26.78 8.04 31.63
CA SER A 483 -25.60 8.36 32.45
C SER A 483 -25.77 7.69 33.81
N THR A 484 -24.77 6.91 34.23
CA THR A 484 -24.77 6.17 35.49
C THR A 484 -24.16 6.96 36.65
N GLY A 485 -23.67 8.19 36.38
CA GLY A 485 -23.01 9.02 37.38
C GLY A 485 -21.77 8.34 37.98
N ALA A 486 -21.55 8.52 39.29
CA ALA A 486 -20.50 7.83 40.04
C ALA A 486 -20.83 6.34 40.34
N ALA A 487 -22.09 5.91 40.20
CA ALA A 487 -22.56 4.57 40.54
C ALA A 487 -22.43 3.59 39.36
N ARG A 488 -21.24 3.48 38.77
CA ARG A 488 -21.02 2.71 37.53
C ARG A 488 -21.05 1.18 37.71
N GLU A 489 -20.58 0.69 38.86
CA GLU A 489 -20.54 -0.73 39.17
C GLU A 489 -21.95 -1.28 39.46
N GLY A 490 -22.35 -2.35 38.75
CA GLY A 490 -23.66 -2.97 38.90
C GLY A 490 -24.82 -2.24 38.20
N ALA A 491 -24.53 -1.22 37.36
CA ALA A 491 -25.56 -0.55 36.59
C ALA A 491 -26.22 -1.47 35.56
N GLN A 492 -27.54 -1.39 35.45
CA GLN A 492 -28.36 -2.20 34.54
C GLN A 492 -29.44 -1.37 33.85
N LEU A 493 -29.71 -1.69 32.58
CA LEU A 493 -30.76 -1.09 31.78
C LEU A 493 -31.73 -2.20 31.36
N LEU A 494 -33.00 -2.04 31.71
CA LEU A 494 -34.04 -3.03 31.42
C LEU A 494 -35.15 -2.43 30.58
N ILE A 495 -35.69 -3.22 29.66
CA ILE A 495 -36.88 -2.88 28.87
C ILE A 495 -38.06 -3.73 29.37
N TYR A 496 -39.22 -3.11 29.57
CA TYR A 496 -40.46 -3.74 30.03
C TYR A 496 -41.62 -3.44 29.09
N ASN A 497 -42.58 -4.37 29.00
CA ASN A 497 -43.87 -4.13 28.35
C ASN A 497 -44.90 -3.49 29.31
N LEU A 498 -46.09 -3.17 28.82
CA LEU A 498 -47.19 -2.58 29.61
C LEU A 498 -47.65 -3.42 30.81
N MET A 499 -47.44 -4.74 30.78
CA MET A 499 -47.78 -5.65 31.88
C MET A 499 -46.68 -5.72 32.94
N GLY A 500 -45.60 -4.94 32.80
CA GLY A 500 -44.45 -4.96 33.71
C GLY A 500 -43.53 -6.15 33.51
N GLN A 501 -43.70 -6.92 32.43
CA GLN A 501 -42.82 -8.06 32.13
C GLN A 501 -41.51 -7.56 31.52
N GLU A 502 -40.39 -8.09 32.00
CA GLU A 502 -39.05 -7.81 31.44
C GLU A 502 -38.90 -8.45 30.07
N VAL A 503 -38.58 -7.61 29.09
CA VAL A 503 -38.42 -7.96 27.68
C VAL A 503 -36.95 -8.20 27.34
N MET A 504 -36.08 -7.28 27.78
CA MET A 504 -34.66 -7.29 27.50
C MET A 504 -33.89 -6.63 28.66
N ARG A 505 -32.66 -7.10 28.89
CA ARG A 505 -31.77 -6.56 29.92
C ARG A 505 -30.37 -6.41 29.35
N PHE A 506 -29.81 -5.23 29.53
CA PHE A 506 -28.41 -4.94 29.27
C PHE A 506 -27.68 -4.89 30.62
N ALA A 507 -26.80 -5.87 30.83
CA ALA A 507 -25.89 -5.96 31.96
C ALA A 507 -24.47 -5.59 31.52
N GLY A 508 -23.58 -5.32 32.48
CA GLY A 508 -22.19 -4.95 32.16
C GLY A 508 -22.02 -3.54 31.59
N LEU A 509 -22.95 -2.62 31.90
CA LEU A 509 -22.95 -1.26 31.35
C LEU A 509 -21.69 -0.46 31.71
N ALA A 510 -20.95 -0.86 32.75
CA ALA A 510 -19.66 -0.28 33.11
C ALA A 510 -18.60 -0.41 31.98
N GLN A 511 -18.75 -1.40 31.09
CA GLN A 511 -17.84 -1.62 29.96
C GLN A 511 -18.22 -0.81 28.71
N LEU A 512 -19.40 -0.18 28.70
CA LEU A 512 -19.85 0.66 27.59
C LEU A 512 -19.14 2.01 27.65
N ARG A 513 -18.50 2.38 26.54
CA ARG A 513 -17.81 3.69 26.40
C ARG A 513 -18.80 4.84 26.63
N SER A 514 -18.37 5.90 27.31
CA SER A 514 -19.20 7.08 27.59
C SER A 514 -18.67 8.31 26.84
N ASN A 515 -19.50 8.97 26.04
CA ASN A 515 -19.23 10.32 25.53
C ASN A 515 -19.79 11.35 26.53
N ALA A 516 -18.93 12.16 27.14
CA ALA A 516 -19.33 13.20 28.11
C ALA A 516 -20.23 12.68 29.27
N GLY A 517 -19.95 11.48 29.78
CA GLY A 517 -20.75 10.83 30.84
C GLY A 517 -22.01 10.13 30.35
N ARG A 518 -22.34 10.21 29.05
CA ARG A 518 -23.48 9.56 28.43
C ARG A 518 -23.05 8.29 27.69
N GLN A 519 -23.67 7.18 28.05
CA GLN A 519 -23.53 5.85 27.47
C GLN A 519 -24.76 5.56 26.60
N GLU A 520 -24.64 4.62 25.66
CA GLU A 520 -25.72 4.25 24.78
C GLU A 520 -25.73 2.75 24.52
N VAL A 521 -26.93 2.18 24.39
CA VAL A 521 -27.14 0.83 23.86
C VAL A 521 -28.16 0.87 22.74
N SER A 522 -27.98 0.00 21.75
CA SER A 522 -28.90 -0.19 20.64
C SER A 522 -29.73 -1.47 20.84
N TRP A 523 -31.01 -1.41 20.50
CA TRP A 523 -31.93 -2.56 20.55
C TRP A 523 -32.74 -2.66 19.26
N ASP A 524 -32.85 -3.86 18.72
CA ASP A 524 -33.45 -4.20 17.43
C ASP A 524 -34.91 -4.72 17.56
N GLY A 525 -35.52 -4.61 18.74
CA GLY A 525 -36.92 -4.97 18.93
C GLY A 525 -37.18 -6.47 19.17
N VAL A 526 -36.17 -7.24 19.61
CA VAL A 526 -36.33 -8.65 19.99
C VAL A 526 -36.27 -8.86 21.51
N ASP A 527 -36.99 -9.86 22.02
CA ASP A 527 -36.87 -10.29 23.43
C ASP A 527 -35.56 -11.07 23.68
N ARG A 528 -35.29 -11.41 24.94
CA ARG A 528 -34.13 -12.22 25.34
C ARG A 528 -34.00 -13.60 24.66
N PHE A 529 -35.05 -14.08 23.98
CA PHE A 529 -35.06 -15.33 23.23
C PHE A 529 -34.92 -15.11 21.72
N GLY A 530 -34.62 -13.88 21.28
CA GLY A 530 -34.48 -13.50 19.88
C GLY A 530 -35.82 -13.35 19.14
N ARG A 531 -36.95 -13.28 19.84
CA ARG A 531 -38.29 -13.18 19.21
C ARG A 531 -38.73 -11.73 19.10
N ALA A 532 -39.19 -11.32 17.92
CA ALA A 532 -39.69 -9.97 17.69
C ALA A 532 -40.88 -9.62 18.61
N VAL A 533 -40.80 -8.49 19.30
CA VAL A 533 -41.84 -8.08 20.26
C VAL A 533 -42.98 -7.31 19.59
N PRO A 534 -44.24 -7.38 20.08
CA PRO A 534 -45.39 -6.72 19.47
C PRO A 534 -45.28 -5.19 19.42
N ALA A 535 -46.00 -4.53 18.51
CA ALA A 535 -46.18 -3.08 18.53
C ALA A 535 -46.88 -2.64 19.84
N GLY A 536 -46.50 -1.48 20.37
CA GLY A 536 -47.04 -0.99 21.64
C GLY A 536 -46.10 -0.05 22.39
N VAL A 537 -46.51 0.33 23.59
CA VAL A 537 -45.72 1.17 24.50
C VAL A 537 -44.80 0.30 25.34
N TYR A 538 -43.52 0.69 25.39
CA TYR A 538 -42.50 0.03 26.22
C TYR A 538 -41.89 1.04 27.17
N PHE A 539 -41.44 0.55 28.33
CA PHE A 539 -40.69 1.33 29.31
C PHE A 539 -39.25 0.83 29.37
N TYR A 540 -38.31 1.73 29.59
CA TYR A 540 -36.93 1.37 29.89
C TYR A 540 -36.49 2.02 31.18
N LYS A 541 -35.81 1.24 32.01
CA LYS A 541 -35.40 1.59 33.36
C LYS A 541 -33.89 1.48 33.48
N LEU A 542 -33.25 2.56 33.89
CA LEU A 542 -31.86 2.57 34.34
C LEU A 542 -31.84 2.44 35.85
N GLN A 543 -31.01 1.54 36.36
CA GLN A 543 -30.73 1.40 37.79
C GLN A 543 -29.23 1.34 38.02
N ALA A 544 -28.72 2.21 38.89
CA ALA A 544 -27.31 2.33 39.24
C ALA A 544 -27.19 2.62 40.75
N GLY A 545 -26.74 1.65 41.54
CA GLY A 545 -26.81 1.73 43.01
C GLY A 545 -28.24 2.00 43.51
N ASN A 546 -28.42 3.09 44.27
CA ASN A 546 -29.72 3.54 44.78
C ASN A 546 -30.50 4.46 43.82
N GLN A 547 -29.96 4.78 42.66
CA GLN A 547 -30.57 5.68 41.70
C GLN A 547 -31.35 4.90 40.63
N VAL A 548 -32.57 5.37 40.35
CA VAL A 548 -33.48 4.76 39.37
C VAL A 548 -34.11 5.84 38.50
N ALA A 549 -34.11 5.64 37.19
CA ALA A 549 -34.86 6.45 36.24
C ALA A 549 -35.62 5.56 35.26
N VAL A 550 -36.82 5.99 34.86
CA VAL A 550 -37.69 5.27 33.93
C VAL A 550 -38.18 6.24 32.85
N LYS A 551 -38.13 5.80 31.60
CA LYS A 551 -38.72 6.50 30.45
C LYS A 551 -39.49 5.52 29.57
N LYS A 552 -40.21 6.01 28.57
CA LYS A 552 -41.03 5.20 27.66
C LYS A 552 -40.72 5.51 26.19
N PHE A 553 -40.95 4.54 25.32
CA PHE A 553 -40.97 4.73 23.88
C PHE A 553 -42.11 3.92 23.24
N VAL A 554 -42.46 4.24 22.00
CA VAL A 554 -43.49 3.57 21.23
C VAL A 554 -42.82 2.75 20.14
N LEU A 555 -43.12 1.45 20.09
CA LEU A 555 -42.73 0.58 18.99
C LEU A 555 -43.91 0.47 18.01
N VAL A 556 -43.63 0.72 16.74
CA VAL A 556 -44.57 0.55 15.62
C VAL A 556 -44.06 -0.55 14.69
N ARG A 557 -44.97 -1.18 13.94
CA ARG A 557 -44.65 -2.19 12.93
C ARG A 557 -45.09 -1.73 11.55
#